data_AF-A0A1W2A2S5-F1
#
_entry.id   AF-A0A1W2A2S5-F1
#
_cell.length_a   1.000
_cell.length_b   1.000
_cell.length_c   1.000
_cell.angle_alpha   90.00
_cell.angle_beta   90.00
_cell.angle_gamma   90.00
#
_symmetry.space_group_name_H-M   'P 1'
#
loop_
_entity.id
_entity.type
_entity.pdbx_description
1 polymer ?
#
loop_
_entity_poly.entity_id
_entity_poly.type
_entity_poly.pdbx_seq_one_letter_code
_entity_poly.pdbx_strand_id
1 'polypeptide(L)'
;MKIIHQIRLLCLLSLILVITACERQVYTTWECNGVFPDKQKFSFILDGSNMKFQENRQLKFCGSLGNSSFFDEVCPVQIETSKVVFIPKKGDFIEDSHAFRCFAL
;
A
#
# COMPACT_ATOMS: atom_id res chain seq x y z
N MET A 1 -42.48 6.26 29.89
CA MET A 1 -41.73 6.99 28.85
C MET A 1 -40.20 6.98 28.99
N LYS A 2 -39.62 7.08 30.21
CA LYS A 2 -38.15 7.15 30.39
C LYS A 2 -37.38 5.88 29.92
N ILE A 3 -37.93 4.69 30.13
CA ILE A 3 -37.29 3.40 29.79
C ILE A 3 -37.13 3.19 28.27
N ILE A 4 -38.14 3.57 27.49
CA ILE A 4 -38.10 3.47 26.01
C ILE A 4 -37.01 4.38 25.43
N HIS A 5 -36.79 5.54 26.05
CA HIS A 5 -35.75 6.47 25.60
C HIS A 5 -34.33 5.94 25.88
N GLN A 6 -34.14 5.28 27.03
CA GLN A 6 -32.88 4.64 27.40
C GLN A 6 -32.53 3.46 26.48
N ILE A 7 -33.53 2.64 26.10
CA ILE A 7 -33.33 1.54 25.15
C ILE A 7 -32.95 2.05 23.77
N ARG A 8 -33.61 3.10 23.27
CA ARG A 8 -33.25 3.74 21.99
C ARG A 8 -31.83 4.30 22.00
N LEU A 9 -31.42 4.93 23.11
CA LEU A 9 -30.08 5.48 23.28
C LEU A 9 -29.02 4.36 23.27
N LEU A 10 -29.29 3.25 23.95
CA LEU A 10 -28.40 2.09 23.99
C LEU A 10 -28.23 1.44 22.60
N CYS A 11 -29.31 1.31 21.83
CA CYS A 11 -29.25 0.81 20.46
C CYS A 11 -28.49 1.74 19.50
N LEU A 12 -28.61 3.06 19.68
CA LEU A 12 -27.84 4.03 18.90
C LEU A 12 -26.35 3.94 19.23
N LEU A 13 -26.00 3.80 20.51
CA LEU A 13 -24.60 3.64 20.93
C LEU A 13 -23.98 2.33 20.42
N SER A 14 -24.72 1.22 20.47
CA SER A 14 -24.21 -0.06 19.95
C SER A 14 -24.06 -0.03 18.43
N LEU A 15 -24.95 0.65 17.72
CA LEU A 15 -24.84 0.83 16.27
C LEU A 15 -23.57 1.61 15.91
N ILE A 16 -23.25 2.70 16.63
CA ILE A 16 -22.05 3.50 16.39
C ILE A 16 -20.78 2.66 16.61
N LEU A 17 -20.74 1.82 17.65
CA LEU A 17 -19.59 0.97 17.97
C LEU A 17 -19.28 -0.07 16.87
N VAL A 18 -20.32 -0.58 16.20
CA VAL A 18 -20.17 -1.56 15.12
C VAL A 18 -19.60 -0.91 13.85
N ILE A 19 -19.94 0.36 13.58
CA ILE A 19 -19.47 1.07 12.38
C ILE A 19 -17.99 1.45 12.47
N THR A 20 -17.45 1.64 13.68
CA THR A 20 -16.04 2.01 13.89
C THR A 20 -15.06 0.83 13.89
N ALA A 21 -15.55 -0.42 13.83
CA ALA A 21 -14.72 -1.61 14.04
C ALA A 21 -14.14 -2.23 12.74
N CYS A 22 -14.26 -1.57 11.58
CA CYS A 22 -13.81 -2.13 10.32
C CYS A 22 -12.82 -1.22 9.58
N GLU A 23 -11.69 -0.90 10.21
CA GLU A 23 -10.54 -0.36 9.50
C GLU A 23 -9.43 -1.42 9.53
N ARG A 24 -9.48 -2.36 8.59
CA ARG A 24 -8.40 -3.33 8.39
C ARG A 24 -7.32 -2.60 7.60
N GLN A 25 -6.26 -2.13 8.27
CA GLN A 25 -5.04 -1.71 7.58
C GLN A 25 -4.47 -2.93 6.85
N VAL A 26 -4.69 -2.97 5.53
CA VAL A 26 -4.11 -4.00 4.68
C VAL A 26 -2.72 -3.54 4.33
N TYR A 27 -1.73 -4.07 5.05
CA TYR A 27 -0.35 -4.03 4.61
C TYR A 27 0.01 -5.36 3.93
N THR A 28 0.91 -5.33 2.97
CA THR A 28 1.44 -6.53 2.31
C THR A 28 2.95 -6.39 2.22
N THR A 29 3.65 -7.39 2.73
CA THR A 29 5.11 -7.46 2.61
C THR A 29 5.44 -8.14 1.28
N TRP A 30 6.41 -7.60 0.56
CA TRP A 30 6.90 -8.13 -0.71
C TRP A 30 8.38 -8.44 -0.57
N GLU A 31 8.79 -9.59 -1.13
CA GLU A 31 10.20 -9.95 -1.30
C GLU A 31 10.54 -9.93 -2.78
N CYS A 32 11.57 -9.17 -3.14
CA CYS A 32 12.00 -8.92 -4.50
C CYS A 32 13.39 -9.51 -4.77
N ASN A 33 13.54 -10.10 -5.95
CA ASN A 33 14.78 -10.66 -6.45
C ASN A 33 15.13 -10.00 -7.79
N GLY A 34 16.39 -9.59 -7.95
CA GLY A 34 16.91 -9.03 -9.20
C GLY A 34 16.71 -9.98 -10.38
N VAL A 35 16.36 -9.40 -11.53
CA VAL A 35 16.34 -10.12 -12.81
C VAL A 35 17.74 -9.99 -13.43
N PHE A 36 18.29 -11.09 -13.96
CA PHE A 36 19.65 -11.15 -14.51
C PHE A 36 19.95 -9.95 -15.43
N PRO A 37 21.10 -9.26 -15.27
CA PRO A 37 22.28 -9.65 -14.48
C PRO A 37 22.23 -9.29 -12.99
N ASP A 38 21.18 -8.62 -12.54
CA ASP A 38 21.07 -8.17 -11.15
C ASP A 38 20.86 -9.35 -10.19
N LYS A 39 21.56 -9.32 -9.05
CA LYS A 39 21.50 -10.32 -7.97
C LYS A 39 21.00 -9.73 -6.66
N GLN A 40 20.70 -8.43 -6.63
CA GLN A 40 20.22 -7.76 -5.44
C GLN A 40 18.87 -8.36 -5.00
N LYS A 41 18.67 -8.39 -3.69
CA LYS A 41 17.42 -8.79 -3.06
C LYS A 41 17.06 -7.74 -2.02
N PHE A 42 15.77 -7.47 -1.90
CA PHE A 42 15.24 -6.60 -0.87
C PHE A 42 13.79 -6.94 -0.57
N SER A 43 13.29 -6.41 0.54
CA SER A 43 11.88 -6.49 0.89
C SER A 43 11.33 -5.10 1.15
N PHE A 44 10.04 -4.91 0.87
CA PHE A 44 9.32 -3.70 1.21
C PHE A 44 7.92 -4.04 1.73
N ILE A 45 7.34 -3.11 2.47
CA ILE A 45 5.95 -3.18 2.94
C ILE A 45 5.15 -2.17 2.14
N LEU A 46 4.11 -2.65 1.46
CA LEU A 46 3.09 -1.79 0.87
C LEU A 46 1.97 -1.62 1.90
N ASP A 47 1.84 -0.41 2.44
CA ASP A 47 0.91 -0.03 3.50
C ASP A 47 0.03 1.12 2.98
N GLY A 48 -1.11 0.75 2.39
CA GLY A 48 -1.97 1.68 1.66
C GLY A 48 -1.23 2.38 0.51
N SER A 49 -1.10 3.70 0.62
CA SER A 49 -0.42 4.56 -0.36
C SER A 49 1.08 4.74 -0.09
N ASN A 50 1.66 4.01 0.86
CA ASN A 50 3.06 4.12 1.25
C ASN A 50 3.81 2.83 0.99
N MET A 51 4.99 2.95 0.39
CA MET A 51 5.93 1.85 0.19
C MET A 51 7.13 2.07 1.11
N LYS A 52 7.35 1.15 2.06
CA LYS A 52 8.36 1.29 3.12
C LYS A 52 9.42 0.20 2.97
N PHE A 53 10.68 0.60 2.88
CA PHE A 53 11.84 -0.31 2.84
C PHE A 53 12.47 -0.42 4.23
N GLN A 54 13.24 -1.48 4.49
CA GLN A 54 13.89 -1.71 5.79
C GLN A 54 14.91 -0.61 6.17
N GLU A 55 15.52 0.06 5.17
CA GLU A 55 16.55 1.08 5.37
C GLU A 55 16.00 2.51 5.52
N ASN A 56 14.81 2.67 6.12
CA ASN A 56 14.11 3.95 6.30
C ASN A 56 13.73 4.71 5.02
N ARG A 57 14.00 4.16 3.84
CA ARG A 57 13.48 4.72 2.58
C ARG A 57 11.97 4.50 2.50
N GLN A 58 11.23 5.57 2.20
CA GLN A 58 9.78 5.52 2.03
C GLN A 58 9.38 6.26 0.75
N LEU A 59 8.55 5.62 -0.07
CA LEU A 59 8.00 6.20 -1.28
C LEU A 59 6.50 6.36 -1.14
N LYS A 60 5.97 7.44 -1.72
CA LYS A 60 4.56 7.77 -1.77
C LYS A 60 3.98 7.33 -3.10
N PHE A 61 2.75 6.86 -3.07
CA PHE A 61 1.98 6.60 -4.27
C PHE A 61 1.68 7.91 -5.01
N CYS A 62 2.08 7.98 -6.28
CA CYS A 62 1.90 9.16 -7.13
C CYS A 62 0.75 9.01 -8.12
N GLY A 63 0.37 7.78 -8.46
CA GLY A 63 -0.74 7.49 -9.36
C GLY A 63 -0.67 6.10 -9.97
N SER A 64 -1.64 5.77 -10.80
CA SER A 64 -1.69 4.52 -11.53
C SER A 64 -2.06 4.75 -12.99
N LEU A 65 -1.47 3.94 -13.87
CA LEU A 65 -1.86 3.83 -15.28
C LEU A 65 -2.09 2.35 -15.59
N GLY A 66 -3.36 1.97 -15.77
CA GLY A 66 -3.76 0.58 -15.93
C GLY A 66 -3.38 -0.27 -14.71
N ASN A 67 -2.52 -1.28 -14.90
CA ASN A 67 -2.07 -2.17 -13.83
C ASN A 67 -0.77 -1.71 -13.14
N SER A 68 -0.19 -0.59 -13.59
CA SER A 68 1.06 -0.04 -13.05
C SER A 68 0.76 1.02 -12.00
N SER A 69 1.44 0.93 -10.86
CA SER A 69 1.41 1.91 -9.79
C SER A 69 2.76 2.59 -9.67
N PHE A 70 2.75 3.92 -9.59
CA PHE A 70 3.94 4.76 -9.62
C PHE A 70 4.22 5.30 -8.22
N PHE A 71 5.48 5.25 -7.79
CA PHE A 71 5.92 5.65 -6.46
C PHE A 71 7.16 6.53 -6.52
N ASP A 72 7.19 7.56 -5.66
CA ASP A 72 8.32 8.48 -5.54
C ASP A 72 8.38 9.12 -4.14
N GLU A 73 9.53 9.68 -3.77
CA GLU A 73 9.66 10.47 -2.53
C GLU A 73 8.87 11.78 -2.63
N VAL A 74 8.91 12.39 -3.82
CA VAL A 74 8.16 13.58 -4.23
C VAL A 74 7.54 13.31 -5.59
N CYS A 75 6.21 13.36 -5.66
CA CYS A 75 5.52 12.99 -6.89
C CYS A 75 5.77 14.01 -8.02
N PRO A 76 6.24 13.55 -9.19
CA PRO A 76 6.41 14.41 -10.34
C PRO A 76 5.05 14.80 -10.95
N VAL A 77 5.04 15.87 -11.73
CA VAL A 77 3.84 16.29 -12.49
C VAL A 77 3.42 15.23 -13.50
N GLN A 78 4.39 14.55 -14.10
CA GLN A 78 4.19 13.43 -15.02
C GLN A 78 4.50 12.13 -14.27
N ILE A 79 3.49 11.41 -13.81
CA ILE A 79 3.66 10.22 -12.95
C ILE A 79 4.49 9.10 -13.58
N GLU A 80 4.56 9.03 -14.91
CA GLU A 80 5.39 8.06 -15.63
C GLU A 80 6.89 8.25 -15.39
N THR A 81 7.30 9.45 -14.95
CA THR A 81 8.69 9.75 -14.59
C THR A 81 9.00 9.48 -13.11
N SER A 82 8.09 8.85 -12.37
CA SER A 82 8.34 8.45 -10.98
C SER A 82 9.47 7.42 -10.90
N LYS A 83 10.25 7.49 -9.82
CA LYS A 83 11.41 6.62 -9.58
C LYS A 83 11.09 5.12 -9.61
N VAL A 84 9.92 4.74 -9.10
CA VAL A 84 9.50 3.33 -8.99
C VAL A 84 8.20 3.08 -9.74
N VAL A 85 8.19 2.01 -10.52
CA VAL A 85 6.97 1.42 -11.09
C VAL A 85 6.79 0.03 -10.52
N PHE A 86 5.63 -0.22 -9.92
CA PHE A 86 5.27 -1.51 -9.35
C PHE A 86 3.99 -2.04 -10.01
N ILE A 87 4.03 -3.29 -10.47
CA ILE A 87 2.90 -3.99 -11.10
C ILE A 87 2.54 -5.20 -10.21
N PRO A 88 1.68 -5.02 -9.18
CA PRO A 88 1.42 -6.05 -8.18
C PRO A 88 0.93 -7.37 -8.77
N LYS A 89 0.10 -7.32 -9.82
CA LYS A 89 -0.46 -8.51 -10.47
C LYS A 89 0.58 -9.43 -11.10
N LYS A 90 1.73 -8.87 -11.52
CA LYS A 90 2.85 -9.63 -12.11
C LYS A 90 3.99 -9.85 -11.12
N GLY A 91 4.02 -9.05 -10.06
CA GLY A 91 5.17 -8.94 -9.17
C GLY A 91 6.34 -8.20 -9.83
N ASP A 92 6.12 -7.38 -10.86
CA ASP A 92 7.22 -6.64 -11.48
C ASP A 92 7.47 -5.35 -10.68
N PHE A 93 8.71 -5.10 -10.31
CA PHE A 93 9.17 -3.87 -9.67
C PHE A 93 10.32 -3.31 -10.50
N ILE A 94 10.23 -2.04 -10.87
CA ILE A 94 11.20 -1.37 -11.74
C ILE A 94 11.66 -0.09 -11.04
N GLU A 95 12.97 0.08 -10.93
CA GLU A 95 13.60 1.25 -10.32
C GLU A 95 14.89 1.60 -11.04
N ASP A 96 15.04 2.85 -11.50
CA ASP A 96 16.27 3.36 -12.12
C ASP A 96 16.83 2.41 -13.22
N SER A 97 15.94 1.83 -14.03
CA SER A 97 16.22 0.80 -15.07
C SER A 97 16.58 -0.61 -14.58
N HIS A 98 16.60 -0.86 -13.28
CA HIS A 98 16.71 -2.20 -12.70
C HIS A 98 15.33 -2.84 -12.58
N ALA A 99 15.23 -4.11 -12.98
CA ALA A 99 14.01 -4.88 -12.92
C ALA A 99 14.14 -5.99 -11.88
N PHE A 100 13.11 -6.13 -11.05
CA PHE A 100 13.01 -7.10 -9.99
C PHE A 100 11.71 -7.87 -10.11
N ARG A 101 11.74 -9.15 -9.70
CA ARG A 101 10.55 -9.98 -9.51
C ARG A 101 10.26 -10.13 -8.04
N CYS A 102 9.05 -9.73 -7.66
CA CYS A 102 8.57 -9.69 -6.29
C CYS A 102 7.42 -10.67 -6.05
N PHE A 103 7.36 -11.18 -4.83
CA PHE A 103 6.32 -12.08 -4.35
C PHE A 103 5.77 -11.56 -3.02
N ALA A 104 4.45 -11.60 -2.86
CA ALA A 104 3.82 -11.26 -1.59
C ALA A 104 4.09 -12.36 -0.54
N LEU A 105 4.42 -11.95 0.69
CA LEU A 105 4.64 -12.81 1.85
C LEU A 105 3.40 -12.88 2.75
#